data_AF-A0A328TPM1-F1
#
_entry.id   AF-A0A328TPM1-F1
#
_cell.length_a   1.000
_cell.length_b   1.000
_cell.length_c   1.000
_cell.angle_alpha   90.00
_cell.angle_beta   90.00
_cell.angle_gamma   90.00
#
_symmetry.space_group_name_H-M   'P 1'
#
loop_
_entity.id
_entity.type
_entity.pdbx_description
1 polymer ?
#
loop_
_entity_poly.entity_id
_entity_poly.type
_entity_poly.pdbx_seq_one_letter_code
_entity_poly.pdbx_strand_id
1 'polypeptide(L)'
;MADFKRGSFGDCYAWLELSSEKFGRKPGGIKDNVTFSTFDGSQQIKIAVQDRLAFGPELQVAKDMIDECLKAWSKGADEKLLTFVNDAFDVDKEGKLNIGRIVSLRQLNIQDELWQQAMNALNKALVVSVTSTYINFKEQDENGKLVNIPLDIAGV
;
A
#
# COMPACT_ATOMS: atom_id res chain seq x y z
N MET A 1 9.85 -9.79 -21.56
CA MET A 1 8.89 -9.35 -20.52
C MET A 1 8.61 -7.85 -20.52
N ALA A 2 9.63 -6.98 -20.56
CA ALA A 2 9.43 -5.53 -20.54
C ALA A 2 8.53 -5.01 -21.68
N ASP A 3 8.71 -5.53 -22.90
CA ASP A 3 7.92 -5.10 -24.06
C ASP A 3 6.48 -5.61 -24.03
N PHE A 4 6.24 -6.86 -23.60
CA PHE A 4 4.88 -7.37 -23.37
C PHE A 4 4.15 -6.51 -22.33
N LYS A 5 4.79 -6.25 -21.20
CA LYS A 5 4.24 -5.38 -20.15
C LYS A 5 3.92 -3.99 -20.73
N ARG A 6 4.85 -3.36 -21.44
CA ARG A 6 4.66 -2.03 -22.05
C ARG A 6 3.50 -2.03 -23.06
N GLY A 7 3.43 -3.05 -23.91
CA GLY A 7 2.37 -3.22 -24.91
C GLY A 7 0.99 -3.36 -24.25
N SER A 8 0.83 -4.30 -23.31
CA SER A 8 -0.45 -4.51 -22.63
C SER A 8 -0.92 -3.28 -21.86
N PHE A 9 -0.02 -2.54 -21.21
CA PHE A 9 -0.38 -1.25 -20.59
C PHE A 9 -0.81 -0.22 -21.64
N GLY A 10 -0.08 -0.12 -22.75
CA GLY A 10 -0.41 0.76 -23.86
C GLY A 10 -1.81 0.50 -24.41
N ASP A 11 -2.15 -0.76 -24.67
CA ASP A 11 -3.46 -1.14 -25.21
C ASP A 11 -4.60 -0.82 -24.24
N CYS A 12 -4.43 -1.12 -22.95
CA CYS A 12 -5.42 -0.77 -21.93
C CYS A 12 -5.62 0.75 -21.80
N TYR A 13 -4.54 1.53 -21.87
CA TYR A 13 -4.61 2.99 -21.79
C TYR A 13 -5.24 3.60 -23.04
N ALA A 14 -4.89 3.10 -24.23
CA ALA A 14 -5.53 3.52 -25.49
C ALA A 14 -7.04 3.24 -25.46
N TRP A 15 -7.46 2.08 -24.93
CA TRP A 15 -8.88 1.77 -24.77
C TRP A 15 -9.60 2.75 -23.82
N LEU A 16 -8.97 3.11 -22.70
CA LEU A 16 -9.54 4.07 -21.74
C LEU A 16 -9.63 5.47 -22.32
N GLU A 17 -8.63 5.89 -23.11
CA GLU A 17 -8.65 7.16 -23.84
C GLU A 17 -9.81 7.19 -24.83
N LEU A 18 -9.91 6.20 -25.72
CA LEU A 18 -11.02 6.07 -26.68
C LEU A 18 -12.39 6.04 -25.99
N SER A 19 -12.48 5.36 -24.84
CA SER A 19 -13.71 5.32 -24.05
C SER A 19 -14.04 6.69 -23.48
N SER A 20 -13.05 7.40 -22.94
CA SER A 20 -13.23 8.74 -22.35
C SER A 20 -13.63 9.77 -23.42
N GLU A 21 -13.02 9.71 -24.60
CA GLU A 21 -13.36 10.56 -25.75
C GLU A 21 -14.82 10.38 -26.18
N LYS A 22 -15.33 9.14 -26.23
CA LYS A 22 -16.76 8.87 -26.52
C LYS A 22 -17.71 9.54 -25.54
N PHE A 23 -17.29 9.77 -24.30
CA PHE A 23 -18.07 10.44 -23.27
C PHE A 23 -17.66 11.92 -23.05
N GLY A 24 -16.86 12.49 -23.96
CA GLY A 24 -16.46 13.91 -23.92
C GLY A 24 -15.57 14.28 -22.73
N ARG A 25 -14.91 13.29 -22.10
CA ARG A 25 -14.02 13.48 -20.95
C ARG A 25 -12.57 13.34 -21.40
N LYS A 26 -11.68 14.20 -20.88
CA LYS A 26 -10.23 13.99 -21.02
C LYS A 26 -9.81 12.85 -20.09
N PRO A 27 -9.00 11.88 -20.54
CA PRO A 27 -8.47 10.86 -19.65
C PRO A 27 -7.61 11.54 -18.57
N GLY A 28 -8.07 11.49 -17.32
CA GLY A 28 -7.25 11.81 -16.17
C GLY A 28 -6.20 10.71 -15.98
N GLY A 29 -5.00 11.06 -15.54
CA GLY A 29 -3.95 10.07 -15.25
C GLY A 29 -4.50 8.96 -14.35
N ILE A 30 -4.37 7.71 -14.80
CA ILE A 30 -4.97 6.54 -14.16
C ILE A 30 -4.14 6.19 -12.93
N LYS A 31 -4.52 6.80 -11.81
CA LYS A 31 -4.03 6.43 -10.47
C LYS A 31 -4.93 5.41 -9.77
N ASP A 32 -5.98 4.95 -10.44
CA ASP A 32 -6.97 4.05 -9.85
C ASP A 32 -6.86 2.63 -10.44
N ASN A 33 -7.42 1.67 -9.71
CA ASN A 33 -7.55 0.30 -10.17
C ASN A 33 -8.60 0.23 -11.29
N VAL A 34 -8.22 -0.34 -12.43
CA VAL A 34 -9.14 -0.50 -13.57
C VAL A 34 -9.32 -1.97 -13.87
N THR A 35 -10.56 -2.33 -14.20
CA THR A 35 -10.94 -3.70 -14.52
C THR A 35 -11.65 -3.72 -15.86
N PHE A 36 -11.13 -4.51 -16.79
CA PHE A 36 -11.72 -4.79 -18.09
C PHE A 36 -12.24 -6.22 -18.07
N SER A 37 -13.53 -6.41 -18.25
CA SER A 37 -14.14 -7.75 -18.33
C SER A 37 -14.71 -7.98 -19.71
N THR A 38 -14.73 -9.24 -20.16
CA THR A 38 -15.50 -9.64 -21.33
C THR A 38 -17.00 -9.53 -21.05
N PHE A 39 -17.81 -9.49 -22.11
CA PHE A 39 -19.27 -9.37 -22.00
C PHE A 39 -19.90 -10.49 -21.17
N ASP A 40 -19.37 -11.71 -21.31
CA ASP A 40 -19.77 -12.91 -20.58
C ASP A 40 -19.09 -13.04 -19.21
N GLY A 41 -18.13 -12.17 -18.88
CA GLY A 41 -17.41 -12.16 -17.60
C GLY A 41 -16.40 -13.29 -17.40
N SER A 42 -16.21 -14.15 -18.40
CA SER A 42 -15.31 -15.31 -18.33
C SER A 42 -13.83 -14.91 -18.28
N GLN A 43 -13.48 -13.71 -18.76
CA GLN A 43 -12.12 -13.21 -18.75
C GLN A 43 -12.06 -11.78 -18.24
N GLN A 44 -10.97 -11.47 -17.56
CA GLN A 44 -10.78 -10.15 -16.96
C GLN A 44 -9.31 -9.73 -16.95
N ILE A 45 -9.05 -8.49 -17.35
CA ILE A 45 -7.77 -7.80 -17.18
C ILE A 45 -7.93 -6.76 -16.08
N LYS A 46 -7.06 -6.79 -15.07
CA LYS A 46 -7.05 -5.82 -13.98
C LYS A 46 -5.74 -5.07 -13.91
N ILE A 47 -5.79 -3.76 -14.10
CA ILE A 47 -4.71 -2.85 -13.72
C ILE A 47 -4.86 -2.57 -12.22
N ALA A 48 -3.86 -2.97 -11.45
CA ALA A 48 -3.78 -2.72 -10.02
C ALA A 48 -2.68 -1.70 -9.72
N VAL A 49 -3.05 -0.59 -9.11
CA VAL A 49 -2.13 0.43 -8.60
C VAL A 49 -1.96 0.16 -7.11
N GLN A 50 -0.75 -0.19 -6.71
CA GLN A 50 -0.42 -0.40 -5.30
C GLN A 50 0.56 0.65 -4.83
N ASP A 51 0.10 1.46 -3.90
CA ASP A 51 0.96 2.38 -3.17
C ASP A 51 1.72 1.64 -2.09
N ARG A 52 3.05 1.67 -2.16
CA ARG A 52 3.93 1.13 -1.12
C ARG A 52 4.55 2.26 -0.33
N LEU A 53 3.89 2.63 0.76
CA LEU A 53 4.47 3.52 1.77
C LEU A 53 5.77 2.91 2.31
N ALA A 54 6.75 3.76 2.56
CA ALA A 54 8.00 3.38 3.19
C ALA A 54 8.36 4.46 4.21
N PHE A 55 9.01 4.05 5.29
CA PHE A 55 9.55 5.00 6.24
C PHE A 55 10.99 5.32 5.90
N GLY A 56 11.34 6.60 6.00
CA GLY A 56 12.71 7.08 5.92
C GLY A 56 13.51 6.80 7.19
N PRO A 57 14.79 7.19 7.21
CA PRO A 57 15.66 7.02 8.39
C PRO A 57 15.15 7.77 9.63
N GLU A 58 14.30 8.78 9.45
CA GLU A 58 13.67 9.54 10.54
C GLU A 58 12.77 8.66 11.44
N LEU A 59 12.38 7.47 11.00
CA LEU A 59 11.61 6.54 11.83
C LEU A 59 12.39 6.10 13.07
N GLN A 60 13.71 5.96 12.95
CA GLN A 60 14.53 5.61 14.10
C GLN A 60 14.49 6.72 15.16
N VAL A 61 14.54 7.98 14.72
CA VAL A 61 14.40 9.15 15.60
C VAL A 61 13.03 9.19 16.26
N ALA A 62 11.96 8.92 15.50
CA ALA A 62 10.61 8.86 16.04
C ALA A 62 10.47 7.74 17.08
N LYS A 63 11.09 6.58 16.85
CA LYS A 63 11.12 5.47 17.81
C LYS A 63 11.80 5.87 19.12
N ASP A 64 12.97 6.49 19.05
CA ASP A 64 13.71 6.91 20.24
C ASP A 64 12.89 7.90 21.09
N MET A 65 12.22 8.86 20.45
CA MET A 65 11.31 9.81 21.13
C MET A 65 10.12 9.09 21.80
N ILE A 66 9.55 8.08 21.15
CA ILE A 66 8.45 7.28 21.71
C ILE A 66 8.93 6.47 22.90
N ASP A 67 10.11 5.86 22.83
CA ASP A 67 10.72 5.13 23.95
C ASP A 67 10.99 6.05 25.15
N GLU A 68 11.42 7.29 24.92
CA GLU A 68 11.55 8.30 25.98
C GLU A 68 10.21 8.66 26.62
N CYS A 69 9.14 8.83 25.82
CA CYS A 69 7.78 9.05 26.32
C CYS A 69 7.31 7.88 27.21
N LEU A 70 7.50 6.66 26.71
CA LEU A 70 7.09 5.44 27.42
C LEU A 70 7.84 5.28 28.75
N LYS A 71 9.14 5.59 28.79
CA LYS A 71 9.93 5.58 30.04
C LYS A 71 9.43 6.63 31.03
N ALA A 72 9.07 7.82 30.56
CA ALA A 72 8.49 8.86 31.40
C ALA A 72 7.14 8.41 32.00
N TRP A 73 6.31 7.70 31.21
CA TRP A 73 5.04 7.18 31.68
C TRP A 73 5.18 5.89 32.51
N SER A 74 6.27 5.13 32.40
CA SER A 74 6.46 3.82 33.06
C SER A 74 6.27 3.81 34.59
N LYS A 75 6.17 4.97 35.26
CA LYS A 75 5.76 5.06 36.68
C LYS A 75 4.23 5.02 36.91
N GLY A 76 3.42 4.99 35.85
CA GLY A 76 1.95 4.92 35.89
C GLY A 76 1.27 4.55 34.56
N ALA A 77 2.04 4.10 33.56
CA ALA A 77 1.53 3.70 32.25
C ALA A 77 0.79 2.37 32.35
N ASP A 78 -0.31 2.26 31.61
CA ASP A 78 -0.99 1.00 31.39
C ASP A 78 -0.03 0.04 30.66
N GLU A 79 0.30 -1.11 31.27
CA GLU A 79 1.17 -2.14 30.66
C GLU A 79 0.69 -2.55 29.26
N LYS A 80 -0.62 -2.42 28.99
CA LYS A 80 -1.20 -2.69 27.67
C LYS A 80 -0.73 -1.67 26.62
N LEU A 81 -0.54 -0.41 27.00
CA LEU A 81 -0.06 0.64 26.10
C LEU A 81 1.40 0.40 25.72
N LEU A 82 2.24 0.06 26.70
CA LEU A 82 3.63 -0.33 26.49
C LEU A 82 3.74 -1.54 25.55
N THR A 83 2.91 -2.55 25.77
CA THR A 83 2.88 -3.75 24.92
C THR A 83 2.43 -3.41 23.50
N PHE A 84 1.41 -2.58 23.34
CA PHE A 84 0.90 -2.15 22.03
C PHE A 84 1.93 -1.35 21.22
N VAL A 85 2.66 -0.44 21.88
CA VAL A 85 3.68 0.36 21.19
C VAL A 85 4.88 -0.51 20.80
N ASN A 86 5.33 -1.41 21.67
CA ASN A 86 6.39 -2.36 21.32
C ASN A 86 5.98 -3.26 20.15
N ASP A 87 4.75 -3.78 20.13
CA ASP A 87 4.21 -4.59 19.02
C ASP A 87 4.12 -3.80 17.70
N ALA A 88 3.92 -2.48 17.76
CA ALA A 88 3.88 -1.63 16.58
C ALA A 88 5.26 -1.42 15.93
N PHE A 89 6.35 -1.44 16.73
CA PHE A 89 7.73 -1.36 16.26
C PHE A 89 8.41 -2.72 16.08
N ASP A 90 7.68 -3.81 16.32
CA ASP A 90 8.19 -5.16 16.09
C ASP A 90 8.39 -5.38 14.58
N VAL A 91 9.53 -5.97 14.24
CA VAL A 91 9.87 -6.31 12.86
C VAL A 91 9.30 -7.69 12.56
N ASP A 92 8.41 -7.76 11.57
CA ASP A 92 7.88 -9.04 11.11
C ASP A 92 9.02 -9.96 10.65
N LYS A 93 8.74 -11.27 10.49
CA LYS A 93 9.77 -12.28 10.17
C LYS A 93 10.60 -12.01 8.90
N GLU A 94 10.13 -11.11 8.04
CA GLU A 94 10.82 -10.63 6.83
C GLU A 94 11.69 -9.37 7.07
N GLY A 95 11.85 -8.92 8.31
CA GLY A 95 12.56 -7.69 8.67
C GLY A 95 11.83 -6.40 8.26
N LYS A 96 10.54 -6.49 7.95
CA LYS A 96 9.71 -5.35 7.50
C LYS A 96 8.85 -4.86 8.67
N LEU A 97 8.86 -3.55 8.89
CA LEU A 97 7.98 -2.91 9.85
C LEU A 97 6.54 -2.91 9.34
N ASN A 98 5.61 -3.20 10.25
CA ASN A 98 4.19 -3.16 9.92
C ASN A 98 3.69 -1.70 9.97
N ILE A 99 3.65 -1.07 8.80
CA ILE A 99 3.22 0.32 8.63
C ILE A 99 1.81 0.55 9.20
N GLY A 100 0.92 -0.44 9.04
CA GLY A 100 -0.44 -0.36 9.58
C GLY A 100 -0.43 -0.15 11.10
N ARG A 101 0.35 -0.93 11.84
CA ARG A 101 0.45 -0.81 13.31
C ARG A 101 1.07 0.51 13.75
N ILE A 102 2.13 0.94 13.06
CA ILE A 102 2.78 2.24 13.34
C ILE A 102 1.80 3.41 13.10
N VAL A 103 1.01 3.34 12.03
CA VAL A 103 -0.02 4.35 11.74
C VAL A 103 -1.17 4.28 12.75
N SER A 104 -1.52 3.10 13.27
CA SER A 104 -2.52 2.94 14.33
C SER A 104 -2.12 3.64 15.63
N LEU A 105 -0.83 3.80 15.94
CA LEU A 105 -0.37 4.58 17.09
C LEU A 105 -0.90 6.02 17.05
N ARG A 106 -1.00 6.62 15.86
CA ARG A 106 -1.52 7.99 15.70
C ARG A 106 -3.01 8.11 16.03
N GLN A 107 -3.75 7.00 16.01
CA GLN A 107 -5.18 7.01 16.32
C GLN A 107 -5.41 7.13 17.83
N LEU A 108 -4.37 6.92 18.64
CA LEU A 108 -4.42 7.12 20.08
C LEU A 108 -4.43 8.61 20.40
N ASN A 109 -5.54 9.08 20.98
CA ASN A 109 -5.70 10.48 21.37
C ASN A 109 -5.02 10.76 22.73
N ILE A 110 -3.70 10.83 22.73
CA ILE A 110 -2.90 11.13 23.92
C ILE A 110 -2.49 12.60 23.91
N GLN A 111 -2.81 13.32 24.98
CA GLN A 111 -2.63 14.79 25.11
C GLN A 111 -1.22 15.21 25.59
N ASP A 112 -0.32 14.26 25.76
CA ASP A 112 1.04 14.50 26.22
C ASP A 112 1.89 15.20 25.15
N GLU A 113 2.62 16.24 25.53
CA GLU A 113 3.43 17.04 24.59
C GLU A 113 4.54 16.22 23.93
N LEU A 114 5.20 15.32 24.67
CA LEU A 114 6.27 14.47 24.12
C LEU A 114 5.68 13.47 23.12
N TRP A 115 4.52 12.89 23.43
CA TRP A 115 3.80 12.01 22.49
C TRP A 115 3.42 12.73 21.20
N GLN A 116 2.88 13.95 21.30
CA GLN A 116 2.52 14.74 20.12
C GLN A 116 3.74 15.08 19.27
N GLN A 117 4.88 15.40 19.91
CA GLN A 117 6.15 15.63 19.20
C GLN A 117 6.65 14.36 18.50
N ALA A 118 6.58 13.20 19.17
CA ALA A 118 6.92 11.91 18.60
C ALA A 118 6.02 11.56 17.39
N MET A 119 4.71 11.75 17.49
CA MET A 119 3.78 11.51 16.38
C MET A 119 4.02 12.46 15.20
N ASN A 120 4.45 13.70 15.47
CA ASN A 120 4.84 14.64 14.43
C ASN A 120 6.14 14.21 13.72
N ALA A 121 7.16 13.78 14.47
CA ALA A 121 8.39 13.21 13.89
C ALA A 121 8.09 11.96 13.04
N LEU A 122 7.21 11.09 13.52
CA LEU A 122 6.75 9.90 12.80
C LEU A 122 6.02 10.24 11.49
N ASN A 123 5.22 11.31 11.47
CA ASN A 123 4.59 11.79 10.24
C ASN A 123 5.60 12.30 9.22
N LYS A 124 6.65 12.98 9.68
CA LYS A 124 7.73 13.46 8.79
C LYS A 124 8.56 12.30 8.23
N ALA A 125 8.73 11.24 9.01
CA ALA A 125 9.41 10.03 8.58
C ALA A 125 8.66 9.24 7.50
N LEU A 126 7.40 9.56 7.25
CA LEU A 126 6.57 8.86 6.28
C LEU A 126 6.93 9.35 4.87
N VAL A 127 7.83 8.60 4.22
CA VAL A 127 8.28 8.90 2.86
C VAL A 127 7.23 8.37 1.88
N VAL A 128 6.92 9.20 0.88
CA VAL A 128 5.92 8.89 -0.13
C VAL A 128 6.19 7.56 -0.83
N SER A 129 5.07 6.90 -1.04
CA SER A 129 4.84 5.67 -1.76
C SER A 129 5.62 5.52 -3.06
N VAL A 130 6.35 4.41 -3.20
CA VAL A 130 6.61 3.89 -4.55
C VAL A 130 5.28 3.32 -5.04
N THR A 131 4.63 4.03 -5.96
CA THR A 131 3.45 3.52 -6.64
C THR A 131 3.89 2.48 -7.65
N SER A 132 3.57 1.21 -7.40
CA SER A 132 3.80 0.13 -8.35
C SER A 132 2.50 -0.23 -9.07
N THR A 133 2.52 -0.17 -10.39
CA THR A 133 1.40 -0.61 -11.23
C THR A 133 1.64 -2.02 -11.76
N TYR A 134 0.66 -2.89 -11.55
CA TYR A 134 0.63 -4.27 -12.00
C TYR A 134 -0.53 -4.50 -12.95
N ILE A 135 -0.37 -5.43 -13.88
CA ILE A 135 -1.45 -5.92 -14.73
C ILE A 135 -1.65 -7.40 -14.40
N ASN A 136 -2.89 -7.77 -14.09
CA ASN A 136 -3.27 -9.15 -13.78
C ASN A 136 -4.26 -9.63 -14.83
N PHE A 137 -4.02 -10.81 -15.37
CA PHE A 137 -4.93 -11.50 -16.27
C PHE A 137 -5.67 -12.57 -15.47
N LYS A 138 -6.98 -12.67 -15.68
CA LYS A 138 -7.85 -13.60 -14.98
C LYS A 138 -8.77 -14.30 -15.95
N GLU A 139 -9.05 -15.56 -15.63
CA GLU A 139 -10.04 -16.38 -16.31
C GLU A 139 -10.96 -17.06 -15.30
N GLN A 140 -12.15 -17.41 -15.73
CA GLN A 140 -13.10 -18.17 -14.95
C GLN A 140 -12.72 -19.66 -14.97
N ASP A 141 -12.53 -20.25 -13.80
CA ASP A 141 -12.27 -21.68 -13.65
C ASP A 141 -13.54 -22.53 -13.90
N GLU A 142 -13.38 -23.85 -13.88
CA GLU A 142 -14.46 -24.83 -14.09
C GLU A 142 -15.62 -24.68 -13.08
N ASN A 143 -15.39 -24.02 -11.94
CA ASN A 143 -16.38 -23.76 -10.89
C ASN A 143 -16.99 -22.36 -10.96
N GLY A 144 -16.62 -21.57 -11.97
CA GLY A 144 -17.10 -20.22 -12.15
C GLY A 144 -16.36 -19.14 -11.37
N LYS A 145 -15.21 -19.46 -10.76
CA LYS A 145 -14.42 -18.52 -9.98
C LYS A 145 -13.32 -17.89 -10.84
N LEU A 146 -13.16 -16.57 -10.75
CA LEU A 146 -12.05 -15.87 -11.40
C LEU A 146 -10.72 -16.20 -10.71
N VAL A 147 -9.83 -16.86 -11.44
CA VAL A 147 -8.46 -17.20 -11.03
C VAL A 147 -7.44 -16.41 -11.84
N ASN A 148 -6.28 -16.12 -11.24
CA ASN A 148 -5.20 -15.44 -11.97
C ASN A 148 -4.56 -16.42 -12.95
N ILE A 149 -4.36 -15.97 -14.19
CA ILE A 149 -3.61 -16.71 -15.20
C ILE A 149 -2.12 -16.57 -14.86
N PRO A 150 -1.41 -17.65 -14.50
CA PRO A 150 0.02 -17.58 -14.28
C PRO A 150 0.72 -17.32 -15.61
N LEU A 151 1.33 -16.15 -15.74
CA LEU A 151 2.22 -15.85 -16.85
C LEU A 151 3.59 -16.47 -16.54
N ASP A 152 3.69 -17.80 -16.68
CA ASP A 152 5.00 -18.48 -16.66
C ASP A 152 5.74 -18.14 -17.94
N ILE A 153 6.76 -17.29 -17.82
CA ILE A 153 7.63 -16.89 -18.92
C ILE A 153 9.07 -17.30 -18.55
N ALA A 154 9.23 -18.48 -17.94
CA ALA A 154 10.55 -19.06 -17.63
C ALA A 154 11.29 -19.61 -18.88
N GLY A 155 10.84 -19.25 -20.08
CA GLY A 155 11.46 -19.67 -21.33
C GLY A 155 11.33 -18.61 -22.42
N VAL A 156 12.10 -17.52 -22.30
CA VAL A 156 12.64 -16.71 -23.41
C VAL A 156 13.71 -15.76 -22.88
#